data_AF-A0AAE0DKU0-F1
#
_entry.id   AF-A0AAE0DKU0-F1
#
_cell.length_a   1.000
_cell.length_b   1.000
_cell.length_c   1.000
_cell.angle_alpha   90.00
_cell.angle_beta   90.00
_cell.angle_gamma   90.00
#
_symmetry.space_group_name_H-M   'P 1'
#
loop_
_entity.id
_entity.type
_entity.pdbx_description
1 polymer ?
#
loop_
_entity_poly.entity_id
_entity_poly.type
_entity_poly.pdbx_seq_one_letter_code
_entity_poly.pdbx_strand_id
1 'polypeptide(L)'
;MAYLLFKYASISAAVLVGLYAGLLGLLTTSSFQAHVVYLHKIQMTWFKDLDVPESFGFLRSQTPFSIKSPTGGTLYAWRILPIGLYRQHEAALVTEPSGFALDITSRFAFKLLGDDPNT
;
A
#
# COMPACT_ATOMS: atom_id res chain seq x y z
N MET A 1 -15.90 31.68 -42.70
CA MET A 1 -15.43 31.60 -41.29
C MET A 1 -16.09 30.47 -40.49
N ALA A 2 -17.42 30.35 -40.49
CA ALA A 2 -18.14 29.30 -39.74
C ALA A 2 -17.79 27.85 -40.13
N TYR A 3 -17.55 27.56 -41.41
CA TYR A 3 -17.16 26.23 -41.90
C TYR A 3 -15.85 25.71 -41.28
N LEU A 4 -14.84 26.60 -41.16
CA LEU A 4 -13.56 26.24 -40.55
C LEU A 4 -13.74 25.93 -39.06
N LEU A 5 -14.51 26.75 -38.34
CA LEU A 5 -14.82 26.52 -36.93
C LEU A 5 -15.51 25.16 -36.71
N PHE A 6 -16.50 24.81 -37.54
CA PHE A 6 -17.19 23.52 -37.45
C PHE A 6 -16.27 22.34 -37.76
N LYS A 7 -15.41 22.48 -38.77
CA LYS A 7 -14.41 21.46 -39.12
C LYS A 7 -13.43 21.21 -37.97
N TYR A 8 -12.86 22.27 -37.38
CA TYR A 8 -11.91 22.12 -36.28
C TYR A 8 -12.58 21.60 -35.00
N ALA A 9 -13.81 22.05 -34.70
CA ALA A 9 -14.59 21.53 -33.57
C ALA A 9 -14.87 20.03 -33.75
N SER A 10 -15.30 19.59 -34.93
CA SER A 10 -15.53 18.17 -35.22
C SER A 10 -14.25 17.33 -35.10
N ILE A 11 -13.10 17.84 -35.56
CA ILE A 11 -11.82 17.13 -35.42
C ILE A 11 -11.44 17.03 -33.93
N SER A 12 -11.58 18.10 -33.15
CA SER A 12 -11.28 18.06 -31.72
C SER A 12 -12.17 17.07 -30.96
N ALA A 13 -13.46 17.01 -31.30
CA ALA A 13 -14.40 16.06 -30.71
C ALA A 13 -14.03 14.62 -31.08
N ALA A 14 -13.69 14.36 -32.34
CA ALA A 14 -13.27 13.03 -32.80
C ALA A 14 -11.98 12.58 -32.11
N VAL A 15 -11.01 13.48 -31.90
CA VAL A 15 -9.76 13.19 -31.18
C VAL A 15 -10.06 12.84 -29.72
N LEU A 16 -10.91 13.60 -29.04
CA LEU A 16 -11.29 13.33 -27.65
C LEU A 16 -11.99 11.98 -27.50
N VAL A 17 -12.95 11.67 -28.38
CA VAL A 17 -13.68 10.39 -28.37
C VAL A 17 -12.74 9.22 -28.69
N GLY A 18 -11.88 9.37 -29.70
CA GLY A 18 -10.91 8.35 -30.06
C GLY A 18 -9.91 8.07 -28.94
N LEU A 19 -9.42 9.12 -28.28
CA LEU A 19 -8.53 9.00 -27.14
C LEU A 19 -9.22 8.32 -25.95
N TYR A 20 -10.47 8.70 -25.66
CA TYR A 20 -11.25 8.06 -24.61
C TYR A 20 -11.50 6.57 -24.88
N ALA A 21 -11.94 6.22 -26.09
CA ALA A 21 -12.15 4.84 -26.49
C ALA A 21 -10.85 4.02 -26.46
N GLY A 22 -9.74 4.63 -26.90
CA GLY A 22 -8.41 4.01 -26.81
C GLY A 22 -7.97 3.73 -25.37
N LEU A 23 -8.17 4.69 -24.46
CA LEU A 23 -7.89 4.51 -23.03
C LEU A 23 -8.77 3.41 -22.42
N LEU A 24 -10.06 3.37 -22.74
CA LEU A 24 -10.96 2.30 -22.30
C LEU A 24 -10.51 0.93 -22.83
N GLY A 25 -10.16 0.85 -24.12
CA GLY A 25 -9.63 -0.37 -24.73
C GLY A 25 -8.37 -0.84 -24.01
N LEU A 26 -7.45 0.07 -23.69
CA LEU A 26 -6.23 -0.26 -22.95
C LEU A 26 -6.53 -0.75 -21.53
N LEU A 27 -7.55 -0.19 -20.87
CA LEU A 27 -7.99 -0.59 -19.53
C LEU A 27 -8.62 -1.99 -19.49
N THR A 28 -9.02 -2.57 -20.63
CA THR A 28 -9.47 -3.98 -20.71
C THR A 28 -8.33 -4.98 -20.53
N THR A 29 -7.08 -4.54 -20.68
CA THR A 29 -5.91 -5.39 -20.46
C THR A 29 -5.57 -5.43 -18.97
N SER A 30 -5.42 -6.65 -18.43
CA SER A 30 -5.16 -6.88 -17.00
C SER A 30 -3.90 -6.18 -16.49
N SER A 31 -2.86 -6.09 -17.32
CA SER A 31 -1.63 -5.39 -16.97
C SER A 31 -1.87 -3.89 -16.80
N PHE A 32 -2.53 -3.24 -17.76
CA PHE A 32 -2.77 -1.79 -17.66
C PHE A 32 -3.76 -1.45 -16.54
N GLN A 33 -4.78 -2.28 -16.35
CA GLN A 33 -5.69 -2.17 -15.22
C GLN A 33 -4.96 -2.26 -13.87
N ALA A 34 -4.04 -3.22 -13.71
CA ALA A 34 -3.25 -3.37 -12.48
C ALA A 34 -2.38 -2.14 -12.17
N HIS A 35 -1.80 -1.52 -13.19
CA HIS A 35 -0.95 -0.35 -13.00
C HIS A 35 -1.75 0.94 -12.78
N VAL A 36 -2.86 1.14 -13.49
CA VAL A 36 -3.66 2.38 -13.42
C VAL A 36 -4.61 2.39 -12.22
N VAL A 37 -5.29 1.27 -11.95
CA VAL A 37 -6.31 1.21 -10.88
C VAL A 37 -5.68 0.88 -9.53
N TYR A 38 -4.82 -0.13 -9.49
CA TYR A 38 -4.26 -0.64 -8.23
C TYR A 38 -2.88 -0.06 -7.91
N LEU A 39 -2.33 0.79 -8.79
CA LEU A 39 -0.98 1.32 -8.67
C LEU A 39 0.05 0.22 -8.34
N HIS A 40 -0.09 -0.93 -9.00
CA HIS A 40 0.64 -2.16 -8.66
C HIS A 40 2.18 -1.99 -8.57
N LYS A 41 2.73 -1.01 -9.30
CA LYS A 41 4.17 -0.68 -9.28
C LYS A 41 4.51 0.65 -8.60
N ILE A 42 3.51 1.45 -8.24
CA ILE A 42 3.73 2.75 -7.61
C ILE A 42 3.47 2.60 -6.12
N GLN A 43 4.56 2.54 -5.35
CA GLN A 43 4.49 2.55 -3.91
C GLN A 43 4.19 4.00 -3.46
N MET A 44 2.95 4.28 -3.07
CA MET A 44 2.53 5.60 -2.55
C MET A 44 3.05 5.85 -1.12
N THR A 45 4.34 5.65 -0.87
CA THR A 45 4.93 5.85 0.46
C THR A 45 5.29 7.31 0.74
N TRP A 46 4.99 8.23 -0.19
CA TRP A 46 5.28 9.67 -0.02
C TRP A 46 6.74 9.95 0.38
N PHE A 47 7.69 9.18 -0.17
CA PHE A 47 9.12 9.24 0.18
C PHE A 47 9.42 8.98 1.66
N LYS A 48 8.49 8.39 2.40
CA LYS A 48 8.69 7.99 3.79
C LYS A 48 9.24 6.57 3.87
N ASP A 49 10.02 6.34 4.91
CA ASP A 49 10.61 5.05 5.20
C ASP A 49 9.54 4.09 5.74
N LEU A 50 9.35 2.97 5.03
CA LEU A 50 8.42 1.92 5.43
C LEU A 50 8.88 1.18 6.68
N ASP A 51 10.18 1.20 6.97
CA ASP A 51 10.75 0.59 8.17
C ASP A 51 10.46 1.43 9.42
N VAL A 52 9.96 2.67 9.26
CA VAL A 52 9.62 3.63 10.31
C VAL A 52 8.11 3.90 10.31
N PRO A 53 7.29 3.02 10.93
CA PRO A 53 5.83 3.16 10.95
C PRO A 53 5.36 4.43 11.68
N GLU A 54 6.20 5.02 12.54
CA GLU A 54 5.93 6.30 13.20
C GLU A 54 5.76 7.44 12.19
N SER A 55 6.43 7.37 11.04
CA SER A 55 6.29 8.36 9.96
C SER A 55 4.89 8.37 9.32
N PHE A 56 4.13 7.28 9.52
CA PHE A 56 2.75 7.10 9.08
C PHE A 56 1.73 7.30 10.21
N GLY A 57 2.17 7.71 11.41
CA GLY A 57 1.30 7.98 12.56
C GLY A 57 0.99 6.77 13.43
N PHE A 58 1.71 5.66 13.24
CA PHE A 58 1.58 4.48 14.09
C PHE A 58 2.43 4.56 15.36
N LEU A 59 2.06 3.76 16.35
CA LEU A 59 2.81 3.62 17.61
C LEU A 59 4.13 2.87 17.38
N ARG A 60 5.14 3.23 18.18
CA ARG A 60 6.41 2.51 18.25
C ARG A 60 6.14 1.08 18.71
N SER A 61 6.79 0.08 18.09
CA SER A 61 6.57 -1.39 18.24
C SER A 61 5.67 -2.05 17.20
N GLN A 62 5.17 -1.29 16.23
CA GLN A 62 4.69 -1.91 14.99
C GLN A 62 5.90 -2.37 14.19
N THR A 63 6.02 -3.68 13.98
CA THR A 63 7.20 -4.23 13.31
C THR A 63 6.87 -4.48 11.85
N PRO A 64 7.62 -3.90 10.92
CA PRO A 64 7.57 -4.30 9.53
C PRO A 64 8.16 -5.69 9.33
N PHE A 65 7.45 -6.50 8.55
CA PHE A 65 7.87 -7.85 8.21
C PHE A 65 7.46 -8.18 6.80
N SER A 66 8.06 -9.25 6.28
CA SER A 66 7.73 -9.72 4.94
C SER A 66 7.08 -11.10 4.95
N ILE A 67 5.99 -11.22 4.19
CA ILE A 67 5.23 -12.44 4.01
C ILE A 67 5.51 -12.97 2.60
N LYS A 68 5.87 -14.25 2.50
CA LYS A 68 5.98 -14.92 1.20
C LYS A 68 4.58 -15.31 0.73
N SER A 69 4.14 -14.69 -0.36
CA SER A 69 2.93 -15.12 -1.06
C SER A 69 3.19 -16.49 -1.70
N PRO A 70 2.21 -17.42 -1.68
CA PRO A 70 2.29 -18.70 -2.39
C PRO A 70 2.59 -18.55 -3.89
N THR A 71 2.24 -17.41 -4.47
CA THR A 71 2.46 -17.09 -5.89
C THR A 71 3.82 -16.44 -6.19
N GLY A 72 4.75 -16.43 -5.23
CA GLY A 72 6.14 -15.98 -5.43
C GLY A 72 6.39 -14.50 -5.16
N GLY A 73 5.34 -13.72 -4.84
CA GLY A 73 5.46 -12.34 -4.40
C GLY A 73 5.95 -12.22 -2.95
N THR A 74 6.77 -11.22 -2.66
CA THR A 74 7.18 -10.87 -1.29
C THR A 74 6.31 -9.68 -0.86
N LEU A 75 5.36 -9.92 0.03
CA LEU A 75 4.45 -8.89 0.55
C LEU A 75 5.10 -8.23 1.75
N TYR A 76 5.02 -6.91 1.82
CA TYR A 76 5.50 -6.14 2.96
C TYR A 76 4.29 -5.73 3.80
N ALA A 77 4.34 -6.00 5.10
CA ALA A 77 3.22 -5.77 6.00
C ALA A 77 3.71 -5.19 7.32
N TRP A 78 2.86 -4.38 7.95
CA TRP A 78 3.02 -3.95 9.33
C TRP A 78 2.11 -4.77 10.23
N ARG A 79 2.66 -5.21 11.36
CA ARG A 79 1.85 -5.80 12.43
C ARG A 79 1.37 -4.70 13.37
N ILE A 80 0.04 -4.54 13.46
CA ILE A 80 -0.62 -3.60 14.37
C ILE A 80 -0.93 -4.32 15.69
N LEU A 81 -0.53 -3.74 16.81
CA LEU A 81 -0.87 -4.24 18.15
C LEU A 81 -2.08 -3.46 18.71
N PRO A 82 -3.08 -4.14 19.32
CA PRO A 82 -4.19 -3.47 19.99
C PRO A 82 -3.68 -2.51 21.10
N ILE A 83 -4.31 -1.34 21.21
CA ILE A 83 -3.89 -0.29 22.15
C ILE A 83 -3.94 -0.74 23.61
N GLY A 84 -4.88 -1.62 23.97
CA GLY A 84 -5.02 -2.14 25.34
C GLY A 84 -3.79 -2.94 25.77
N LEU A 85 -3.38 -3.91 24.94
CA LEU A 85 -2.16 -4.70 25.14
C LEU A 85 -0.91 -3.84 25.08
N TYR A 86 -0.87 -2.87 24.17
CA TYR A 86 0.25 -1.93 24.07
C TYR A 86 0.48 -1.20 25.39
N ARG A 87 -0.58 -0.65 25.99
CA ARG A 87 -0.47 0.10 27.26
C ARG A 87 -0.01 -0.76 28.43
N GLN A 88 -0.36 -2.03 28.46
CA GLN A 88 0.04 -2.94 29.54
C GLN A 88 1.53 -3.31 29.46
N HIS A 89 2.09 -3.33 28.25
CA HIS A 89 3.46 -3.79 27.99
C HIS A 89 4.37 -2.71 27.36
N GLU A 90 4.01 -1.43 27.49
CA GLU A 90 4.67 -0.31 26.83
C GLU A 90 6.19 -0.27 27.09
N ALA A 91 6.61 -0.43 28.35
CA ALA A 91 8.03 -0.39 28.71
C ALA A 91 8.85 -1.48 28.01
N ALA A 92 8.31 -2.69 27.87
CA ALA A 92 8.96 -3.78 27.16
C ALA A 92 8.97 -3.54 25.65
N LEU A 93 7.89 -3.01 25.10
CA LEU A 93 7.71 -2.74 23.67
C LEU A 93 8.57 -1.59 23.15
N VAL A 94 8.82 -0.56 23.98
CA VAL A 94 9.70 0.57 23.63
C VAL A 94 11.18 0.16 23.64
N THR A 95 11.54 -0.82 24.47
CA THR A 95 12.92 -1.34 24.57
C THR A 95 13.27 -2.27 23.40
N GLU A 96 12.27 -2.81 22.70
CA GLU A 96 12.47 -3.67 21.55
C GLU A 96 13.08 -2.90 20.37
N PRO A 97 14.05 -3.48 19.63
CA PRO A 97 14.68 -2.78 18.50
C PRO A 97 13.65 -2.53 17.39
N SER A 98 13.49 -1.27 17.00
CA SER A 98 12.63 -0.84 15.89
C SER A 98 13.21 -1.22 14.53
N GLY A 99 12.36 -1.31 13.51
CA GLY A 99 12.74 -1.61 12.12
C GLY A 99 12.38 -3.01 11.65
N PHE A 100 12.81 -3.35 10.43
CA PHE A 100 12.45 -4.58 9.73
C PHE A 100 12.83 -5.85 10.53
N ALA A 101 11.88 -6.77 10.66
CA ALA A 101 12.14 -8.10 11.22
C ALA A 101 12.18 -9.15 10.11
N LEU A 102 13.31 -9.85 10.00
CA LEU A 102 13.48 -11.03 9.17
C LEU A 102 12.57 -12.19 9.63
N ASP A 103 12.44 -12.34 10.95
CA ASP A 103 11.53 -13.29 11.58
C ASP A 103 10.63 -12.57 12.59
N ILE A 104 9.34 -12.47 12.24
CA ILE A 104 8.34 -11.83 13.08
C ILE A 104 8.04 -12.63 14.35
N THR A 105 8.23 -13.94 14.34
CA THR A 105 7.90 -14.82 15.49
C THR A 105 8.84 -14.62 16.68
N SER A 106 10.04 -14.12 16.41
CA SER A 106 11.03 -13.76 17.43
C SER A 106 10.62 -12.54 18.26
N ARG A 107 9.73 -11.68 17.72
CA ARG A 107 9.38 -10.38 18.29
C ARG A 107 8.47 -10.52 19.49
N PHE A 108 8.73 -9.74 20.54
CA PHE A 108 7.96 -9.79 21.79
C PHE A 108 6.50 -9.39 21.53
N ALA A 109 6.30 -8.33 20.76
CA ALA A 109 4.97 -7.90 20.32
C ALA A 109 4.18 -8.96 19.52
N PHE A 110 4.85 -9.92 18.85
CA PHE A 110 4.16 -11.02 18.17
C PHE A 110 3.70 -12.09 19.15
N LYS A 111 4.56 -12.47 20.09
CA LYS A 111 4.21 -13.45 21.14
C LYS A 111 3.05 -12.96 21.99
N LEU A 112 3.04 -11.67 22.30
CA LEU A 112 1.99 -11.03 23.09
C LEU A 112 0.59 -11.16 22.45
N LEU A 113 0.49 -11.22 21.12
CA LEU A 113 -0.79 -11.47 20.43
C LEU A 113 -1.24 -12.93 20.52
N GLY A 114 -0.29 -13.88 20.55
CA GLY A 114 -0.61 -15.30 20.70
C GLY A 114 -0.98 -15.69 22.13
N ASP A 115 -0.44 -14.96 23.11
CA ASP A 115 -0.65 -15.21 24.53
C ASP A 115 -1.91 -14.52 25.09
N ASP A 116 -2.63 -13.67 24.33
CA ASP A 116 -3.87 -13.02 24.80
C ASP A 116 -5.07 -13.98 24.70
N PRO A 117 -5.62 -14.45 25.84
CA PRO A 117 -6.75 -15.37 25.86
C PRO A 117 -8.11 -14.72 25.54
N ASN A 118 -8.18 -13.40 25.31
CA ASN A 118 -9.43 -12.66 25.08
C ASN A 118 -9.70 -12.28 23.61
N THR A 119 -9.09 -12.98 22.65
CA THR A 119 -9.46 -12.84 21.23
C THR A 119 -10.67 -13.69 20.88
#